data_AF-A0A6I6IWM6-F1
#
_entry.id   AF-A0A6I6IWM6-F1
#
_cell.length_a   1.000
_cell.length_b   1.000
_cell.length_c   1.000
_cell.angle_alpha   90.00
_cell.angle_beta   90.00
_cell.angle_gamma   90.00
#
_symmetry.space_group_name_H-M   'P 1'
#
loop_
_entity.id
_entity.type
_entity.pdbx_description
1 polymer ?
#
loop_
_entity_poly.entity_id
_entity_poly.type
_entity_poly.pdbx_seq_one_letter_code
_entity_poly.pdbx_strand_id
1 'polypeptide(L)'
;MWDEDAGVGGINHFLIPGGDDSPSGGLSYGVNAMELLVNGLIRKGARRERLKVKLLGGAKMRDSKIDIGASNARFAKWFVQNEGFELVDCCLGGRQGRSLRFWPVGGRIQLRFMADARAVAAEEIAPRTLPASRQREEPSGDVQLF
;
A
#
# COMPACT_ATOMS: atom_id res chain seq x y z
N MET A 1 3.12 -13.50 4.29
CA MET A 1 3.89 -14.55 5.00
C MET A 1 3.43 -15.90 4.47
N TRP A 2 4.34 -16.86 4.29
CA TRP A 2 4.00 -18.19 3.79
C TRP A 2 4.99 -19.25 4.26
N ASP A 3 4.55 -20.50 4.22
CA ASP A 3 5.35 -21.72 4.36
C ASP A 3 5.10 -22.57 3.10
N GLU A 4 6.13 -22.74 2.28
CA GLU A 4 6.10 -23.50 1.02
C GLU A 4 5.81 -24.98 1.25
N ASP A 5 6.39 -25.57 2.30
CA ASP A 5 6.26 -27.00 2.58
C ASP A 5 4.85 -27.34 3.08
N ALA A 6 4.29 -26.46 3.90
CA ALA A 6 2.92 -26.59 4.37
C ALA A 6 1.88 -26.14 3.33
N GLY A 7 2.32 -25.46 2.25
CA GLY A 7 1.43 -24.94 1.21
C GLY A 7 0.43 -23.90 1.71
N VAL A 8 0.79 -23.14 2.75
CA VAL A 8 -0.08 -22.13 3.37
C VAL A 8 0.56 -20.76 3.39
N GLY A 9 -0.27 -19.73 3.23
CA GLY A 9 0.18 -18.36 3.28
C GLY A 9 -0.96 -17.39 3.56
N GLY A 10 -0.60 -16.20 4.00
CA GLY A 10 -1.54 -15.16 4.38
C GLY A 10 -0.91 -13.78 4.31
N ILE A 11 -1.78 -12.78 4.26
CA ILE A 11 -1.42 -11.37 4.25
C ILE A 11 -2.12 -10.66 5.40
N ASN A 12 -1.46 -9.65 5.94
CA ASN A 12 -2.04 -8.69 6.85
C ASN A 12 -1.82 -7.30 6.23
N HIS A 13 -2.85 -6.45 6.31
CA HIS A 13 -2.80 -5.04 5.96
C HIS A 13 -3.22 -4.23 7.18
N PHE A 14 -2.26 -3.54 7.79
CA PHE A 14 -2.48 -2.75 9.00
C PHE A 14 -2.06 -1.30 8.77
N LEU A 15 -2.67 -0.41 9.55
CA LEU A 15 -2.37 1.01 9.62
C LEU A 15 -2.17 1.36 11.09
N ILE A 16 -0.94 1.71 11.47
CA ILE A 16 -0.68 2.25 12.80
C ILE A 16 -0.79 3.76 12.68
N PRO A 17 -1.74 4.42 13.36
CA PRO A 17 -1.84 5.87 13.34
C PRO A 17 -0.55 6.47 13.90
N GLY A 18 0.12 7.32 13.12
CA GLY A 18 1.27 8.09 13.60
C GLY A 18 0.80 9.27 14.43
N GLY A 19 1.39 9.49 15.61
CA GLY A 19 1.05 10.62 16.47
C GLY A 19 1.38 10.40 17.94
N ASP A 20 1.34 9.15 18.39
CA ASP A 20 1.75 8.79 19.75
C ASP A 20 3.11 8.10 19.71
N ASP A 21 4.14 8.81 20.14
CA ASP A 21 5.38 8.20 20.66
C ASP A 21 5.11 7.39 21.95
N SER A 22 3.85 7.18 22.33
CA SER A 22 3.47 6.23 23.38
C SER A 22 3.61 4.80 22.85
N PRO A 23 4.47 3.96 23.47
CA PRO A 23 4.70 2.59 23.03
C PRO A 23 3.48 1.66 23.16
N SER A 24 2.37 2.12 23.73
CA SER A 24 1.32 1.24 24.28
C SER A 24 0.10 1.07 23.37
N GLY A 25 -0.30 2.08 22.59
CA GLY A 25 -1.55 2.04 21.82
C GLY A 25 -1.40 1.53 20.37
N GLY A 26 -0.60 2.23 19.56
CA GLY A 26 -0.44 1.89 18.14
C GLY A 26 0.42 0.64 17.90
N LEU A 27 1.43 0.44 18.75
CA LEU A 27 2.34 -0.69 18.66
C LEU A 27 1.64 -2.01 19.00
N SER A 28 0.81 -2.03 20.04
CA SER A 28 0.06 -3.21 20.46
C SER A 28 -0.92 -3.67 19.40
N TYR A 29 -1.57 -2.74 18.67
CA TYR A 29 -2.43 -3.07 17.54
C TYR A 29 -1.64 -3.75 16.42
N GLY A 30 -0.49 -3.19 16.04
CA GLY A 30 0.39 -3.77 15.02
C GLY A 30 0.87 -5.17 15.40
N VAL A 31 1.30 -5.35 16.65
CA VAL A 31 1.76 -6.65 17.17
C VAL A 31 0.62 -7.67 17.15
N ASN A 32 -0.54 -7.34 17.71
CA ASN A 32 -1.72 -8.22 17.71
C ASN A 32 -2.12 -8.65 16.29
N ALA A 33 -2.16 -7.72 15.34
CA ALA A 33 -2.50 -8.05 13.95
C ALA A 33 -1.49 -9.03 13.33
N MET A 34 -0.20 -8.87 13.60
CA MET A 34 0.84 -9.77 13.11
C MET A 34 0.79 -11.14 13.80
N GLU A 35 0.55 -11.18 15.11
CA GLU A 35 0.37 -12.43 15.88
C GLU A 35 -0.84 -13.23 15.38
N LEU A 36 -1.96 -12.57 15.11
CA LEU A 36 -3.15 -13.23 14.55
C LEU A 36 -2.86 -13.89 13.20
N LEU A 37 -2.06 -13.24 12.34
CA LEU A 37 -1.62 -13.82 11.07
C LEU A 37 -0.74 -15.05 11.31
N VAL A 38 0.29 -14.93 12.15
CA VAL A 38 1.23 -16.03 12.45
C VAL A 38 0.47 -17.23 13.03
N ASN A 39 -0.34 -17.00 14.06
CA ASN A 39 -1.14 -18.04 14.70
C ASN A 39 -2.17 -18.65 13.73
N GLY A 40 -2.74 -17.84 12.83
CA GLY A 40 -3.61 -18.31 11.76
C GLY A 40 -2.90 -19.27 10.80
N LEU A 41 -1.64 -19.01 10.46
CA LEU A 41 -0.85 -19.88 9.59
C LEU A 41 -0.41 -21.15 10.31
N ILE A 42 0.04 -21.06 11.56
CA ILE A 42 0.44 -22.21 12.37
C ILE A 42 -0.75 -23.17 12.56
N ARG A 43 -1.94 -22.66 12.86
CA ARG A 43 -3.17 -23.47 12.96
C ARG A 43 -3.54 -24.19 11.66
N LYS A 44 -3.06 -23.71 10.51
CA LYS A 44 -3.24 -24.35 9.20
C LYS A 44 -2.09 -25.28 8.82
N GLY A 45 -1.14 -25.53 9.72
CA GLY A 45 -0.03 -26.47 9.52
C GLY A 45 1.31 -25.83 9.17
N ALA A 46 1.42 -24.49 9.16
CA ALA A 46 2.71 -23.84 8.98
C ALA A 46 3.65 -24.09 10.17
N ARG A 47 4.94 -24.21 9.90
CA ARG A 47 5.99 -24.21 10.94
C ARG A 47 6.60 -22.83 11.07
N ARG A 48 6.66 -22.33 12.31
CA ARG A 48 7.10 -20.95 12.58
C ARG A 48 8.49 -20.67 12.02
N GLU A 49 9.41 -21.59 12.19
CA GLU A 49 10.79 -21.53 11.72
C GLU A 49 10.94 -21.59 10.19
N ARG A 50 9.88 -21.98 9.46
CA ARG A 50 9.84 -22.01 7.99
C ARG A 50 9.09 -20.84 7.38
N LEU A 51 8.47 -20.00 8.20
CA LEU A 51 7.67 -18.89 7.70
C LEU A 51 8.59 -17.84 7.07
N LYS A 52 8.37 -17.64 5.77
CA LYS A 52 9.00 -16.58 4.97
C LYS A 52 8.11 -15.34 4.92
N VAL A 53 8.74 -14.17 4.90
CA VAL A 53 8.04 -12.87 4.93
C VAL A 53 8.43 -12.01 3.74
N LYS A 54 7.46 -11.27 3.21
CA LYS A 54 7.66 -10.15 2.30
C LYS A 54 6.93 -8.93 2.84
N LEU A 55 7.59 -7.77 2.84
CA LEU A 55 7.05 -6.52 3.39
C LEU A 55 6.77 -5.51 2.28
N LEU A 56 5.53 -5.04 2.18
CA LEU A 56 5.07 -4.25 1.03
C LEU A 56 4.23 -3.06 1.53
N GLY A 57 4.37 -1.89 0.89
CA GLY A 57 3.56 -0.71 1.19
C GLY A 57 4.35 0.47 1.75
N GLY A 58 3.79 1.17 2.74
CA GLY A 58 4.45 2.31 3.39
C GLY A 58 4.65 3.54 2.49
N ALA A 59 3.86 3.69 1.42
CA ALA A 59 3.97 4.85 0.53
C ALA A 59 3.44 6.14 1.18
N LYS A 60 4.14 7.25 0.95
CA LYS A 60 3.71 8.60 1.34
C LYS A 60 2.94 9.24 0.20
N MET A 61 1.64 8.98 0.14
CA MET A 61 0.76 9.49 -0.92
C MET A 61 0.40 10.97 -0.77
N ARG A 62 0.44 11.52 0.46
CA ARG A 62 0.10 12.93 0.78
C ARG A 62 1.31 13.63 1.39
N ASP A 63 1.50 14.92 1.10
CA ASP A 63 2.48 15.74 1.82
C ASP A 63 1.91 16.15 3.19
N SER A 64 1.92 15.20 4.11
CA SER A 64 1.73 15.45 5.53
C SER A 64 3.09 15.59 6.22
N LYS A 65 3.14 16.41 7.29
CA LYS A 65 4.31 16.50 8.17
C LYS A 65 4.63 15.14 8.83
N ILE A 66 3.58 14.37 9.14
CA ILE A 66 3.68 13.02 9.68
C ILE A 66 3.78 12.01 8.53
N ASP A 67 4.82 11.19 8.53
CA ASP A 67 4.99 10.09 7.57
C ASP A 67 4.59 8.76 8.21
N ILE A 68 3.28 8.47 8.15
CA ILE A 68 2.69 7.23 8.67
C ILE A 68 3.22 6.03 7.88
N GLY A 69 3.45 6.17 6.57
CA GLY A 69 3.96 5.12 5.71
C GLY A 69 5.35 4.66 6.15
N ALA A 70 6.25 5.61 6.41
CA ALA A 70 7.59 5.33 6.93
C ALA A 70 7.53 4.73 8.35
N SER A 71 6.62 5.19 9.21
CA SER A 71 6.44 4.61 10.55
C SER A 71 6.02 3.15 10.50
N ASN A 72 5.01 2.83 9.69
CA ASN A 72 4.52 1.46 9.52
C ASN A 72 5.60 0.55 8.91
N ALA A 73 6.37 1.07 7.95
CA ALA A 73 7.49 0.34 7.35
C ALA A 73 8.59 0.02 8.38
N ARG A 74 8.91 0.96 9.28
CA ARG A 74 9.85 0.73 10.39
C ARG A 74 9.32 -0.33 11.36
N PHE A 75 8.06 -0.21 11.78
CA PHE A 75 7.44 -1.20 12.65
C PHE A 75 7.47 -2.61 12.04
N ALA A 76 7.09 -2.75 10.76
CA ALA A 76 7.06 -4.03 10.08
C ALA A 76 8.45 -4.69 10.03
N LYS A 77 9.49 -3.90 9.74
CA LYS A 77 10.88 -4.37 9.76
C LYS A 77 11.32 -4.79 11.16
N TRP A 78 11.03 -3.97 12.16
CA TRP A 78 11.34 -4.26 13.56
C TRP A 78 10.69 -5.57 14.02
N PHE A 79 9.39 -5.76 13.73
CA PHE A 79 8.67 -6.98 14.10
C PHE A 79 9.30 -8.22 13.47
N VAL A 80 9.57 -8.20 12.15
CA VAL A 80 10.16 -9.34 11.43
C VAL A 80 11.54 -9.70 11.99
N GLN A 81 12.37 -8.69 12.29
CA GLN A 81 13.69 -8.89 12.88
C GLN A 81 13.61 -9.45 14.30
N ASN A 82 12.75 -8.87 15.15
CA ASN A 82 12.62 -9.26 16.56
C ASN A 82 12.05 -10.67 16.72
N GLU A 83 11.12 -11.06 15.83
CA GLU A 83 10.49 -12.38 15.85
C GLU A 83 11.32 -13.48 15.16
N GLY A 84 12.43 -13.10 14.51
CA GLY A 84 13.36 -14.02 13.85
C GLY A 84 12.86 -14.59 12.53
N PHE A 85 11.95 -13.90 11.82
CA PHE A 85 11.43 -14.38 10.54
C PHE A 85 12.37 -14.05 9.36
N GLU A 86 12.41 -14.93 8.37
CA GLU A 86 13.18 -14.72 7.14
C GLU A 86 12.50 -13.66 6.25
N LEU A 87 13.15 -12.50 6.08
CA LEU A 87 12.71 -11.47 5.14
C LEU A 87 13.26 -11.76 3.74
N VAL A 88 12.42 -12.31 2.86
CA VAL A 88 12.82 -12.71 1.50
C VAL A 88 12.86 -11.53 0.54
N ASP A 89 11.92 -10.59 0.67
CA ASP A 89 11.82 -9.42 -0.22
C ASP A 89 11.07 -8.27 0.44
N CYS A 90 11.35 -7.03 0.04
CA CYS A 90 10.60 -5.87 0.50
C CYS A 90 10.45 -4.77 -0.56
N CYS A 91 9.25 -4.18 -0.62
CA CYS A 91 8.95 -2.99 -1.43
C CYS A 91 8.23 -1.96 -0.55
N LEU A 92 9.03 -1.12 0.11
CA LEU A 92 8.56 -0.17 1.12
C LEU A 92 8.83 1.28 0.69
N GLY A 93 8.03 2.23 1.17
CA GLY A 93 8.21 3.65 0.92
C GLY A 93 7.67 4.10 -0.44
N GLY A 94 8.24 5.17 -1.00
CA GLY A 94 7.82 5.76 -2.28
C GLY A 94 6.60 6.67 -2.16
N ARG A 95 6.15 7.21 -3.29
CA ARG A 95 5.09 8.24 -3.36
C ARG A 95 3.76 7.73 -3.92
N GLN A 96 3.80 6.58 -4.60
CA GLN A 96 2.65 6.00 -5.28
C GLN A 96 2.00 4.92 -4.42
N GLY A 97 0.66 4.90 -4.43
CA GLY A 97 -0.10 3.75 -3.94
C GLY A 97 0.21 2.50 -4.76
N ARG A 98 -0.03 1.32 -4.20
CA ARG A 98 0.25 0.04 -4.86
C ARG A 98 -0.91 -0.93 -4.65
N SER A 99 -1.31 -1.62 -5.71
CA SER A 99 -2.21 -2.77 -5.65
C SER A 99 -1.39 -4.06 -5.63
N LEU A 100 -1.82 -5.01 -4.81
CA LEU A 100 -1.13 -6.27 -4.56
C LEU A 100 -2.02 -7.47 -4.88
N ARG A 101 -1.46 -8.44 -5.60
CA ARG A 101 -2.00 -9.79 -5.73
C ARG A 101 -1.01 -10.78 -5.13
N PHE A 102 -1.50 -11.68 -4.29
CA PHE A 102 -0.69 -12.67 -3.58
C PHE A 102 -1.16 -14.09 -3.87
N TRP A 103 -0.20 -14.97 -4.17
CA TRP A 103 -0.41 -16.40 -4.27
C TRP A 103 0.22 -17.08 -3.04
N PRO A 104 -0.60 -17.61 -2.12
CA PRO A 104 -0.15 -17.98 -0.77
C PRO A 104 0.83 -19.15 -0.73
N VAL A 105 0.63 -20.18 -1.56
CA VAL A 105 1.41 -21.43 -1.53
C VAL A 105 2.89 -21.19 -1.82
N GLY A 106 3.21 -20.35 -2.82
CA GLY A 106 4.59 -20.12 -3.27
C GLY A 106 5.13 -18.72 -2.97
N GLY A 107 4.46 -17.94 -2.12
CA GLY A 107 4.93 -16.60 -1.76
C GLY A 107 5.00 -15.58 -2.90
N ARG A 108 4.40 -15.88 -4.07
CA ARG A 108 4.48 -15.02 -5.25
C ARG A 108 3.62 -13.79 -5.05
N ILE A 109 4.17 -12.65 -5.42
CA ILE A 109 3.50 -11.35 -5.31
C ILE A 109 3.59 -10.65 -6.66
N GLN A 110 2.48 -10.06 -7.09
CA GLN A 110 2.43 -9.13 -8.19
C GLN A 110 2.04 -7.77 -7.66
N LEU A 111 2.89 -6.78 -7.91
CA LEU A 111 2.65 -5.38 -7.58
C LEU A 111 2.26 -4.60 -8.82
N ARG A 112 1.28 -3.72 -8.70
CA ARG A 112 1.01 -2.66 -9.67
C ARG A 112 1.04 -1.32 -8.96
N PHE A 113 1.93 -0.44 -9.41
CA PHE A 113 1.97 0.94 -8.95
C PHE A 113 0.77 1.69 -9.53
N MET A 114 0.08 2.42 -8.67
CA MET A 114 -0.99 3.31 -9.08
C MET A 114 -0.39 4.62 -9.60
N ALA A 115 -1.12 5.30 -10.48
CA ALA A 115 -0.72 6.63 -10.93
C ALA A 115 -0.45 7.53 -9.72
N ASP A 116 0.60 8.37 -9.81
CA ASP A 116 0.87 9.33 -8.75
C ASP A 116 -0.32 10.29 -8.71
N ALA A 117 -1.03 10.35 -7.57
CA ALA A 117 -2.16 11.23 -7.39
C ALA A 117 -1.81 12.71 -7.70
N ARG A 118 -0.53 13.09 -7.60
CA ARG A 118 -0.04 14.42 -8.04
C ARG A 118 0.10 14.55 -9.54
N ALA A 119 0.54 13.50 -10.23
CA ALA A 119 0.62 13.52 -11.69
C ALA A 119 -0.78 13.67 -12.29
N VAL A 120 -1.77 12.94 -11.73
CA VAL A 120 -3.17 13.07 -12.16
C VAL A 120 -3.71 14.48 -11.90
N ALA A 121 -3.44 15.05 -10.71
CA ALA A 121 -3.87 16.42 -10.40
C ALA A 121 -3.16 17.50 -11.26
N ALA A 122 -1.88 17.33 -11.58
CA ALA A 122 -1.14 18.25 -12.45
C ALA A 122 -1.61 18.19 -13.90
N GLU A 123 -2.02 17.01 -14.38
CA GLU A 123 -2.56 16.80 -15.72
C GLU A 123 -3.97 17.40 -15.86
N GLU A 124 -4.77 17.42 -14.79
CA GLU A 124 -6.09 18.06 -14.75
C GLU A 124 -6.03 19.60 -14.72
N ILE A 125 -4.91 20.18 -14.26
CA ILE A 125 -4.67 21.64 -14.20
C ILE A 125 -3.98 22.15 -15.47
N ALA A 126 -3.37 21.27 -16.29
CA ALA A 126 -2.80 21.69 -17.56
C ALA A 126 -3.92 22.21 -18.47
N PRO A 127 -3.85 23.45 -18.98
CA PRO A 127 -4.87 23.97 -19.87
C PRO A 127 -4.94 23.04 -21.07
N ARG A 128 -6.07 22.34 -21.21
CA ARG A 128 -6.38 21.53 -22.36
C ARG A 128 -6.32 22.46 -23.54
N THR A 129 -5.22 22.42 -24.30
CA THR A 129 -5.07 23.24 -25.51
C THR A 129 -6.20 22.84 -26.44
N LEU A 130 -7.24 23.65 -26.48
CA LEU A 130 -8.32 23.51 -27.44
C LEU A 130 -7.64 23.55 -28.82
N PRO A 131 -7.85 22.56 -29.70
CA PRO A 131 -7.39 22.70 -31.07
C PRO A 131 -7.97 23.99 -31.63
N ALA A 132 -7.11 24.83 -32.21
CA ALA A 132 -7.47 26.13 -32.76
C ALA A 132 -8.74 25.98 -33.61
N SER A 133 -9.75 26.76 -33.27
CA SER A 133 -11.04 26.80 -33.96
C SER A 133 -10.82 27.00 -35.46
N ARG A 134 -11.23 26.01 -36.25
CA ARG A 134 -11.50 26.24 -37.67
C ARG A 134 -12.60 27.30 -37.73
N GLN A 135 -12.28 28.43 -38.36
CA GLN A 135 -13.25 29.47 -38.68
C GLN A 135 -14.45 28.83 -39.37
N ARG A 136 -15.64 29.03 -38.81
CA ARG A 136 -16.90 28.67 -39.43
C ARG A 136 -17.77 29.92 -39.38
N GLU A 137 -18.11 30.38 -40.57
CA GLU A 137 -18.92 31.57 -40.83
C GLU A 137 -20.26 31.51 -40.11
N GLU A 138 -20.68 32.67 -39.61
CA GLU A 138 -21.95 32.96 -38.95
C GLU A 138 -23.15 32.45 -39.76
N PRO A 139 -24.24 32.06 -39.07
CA PRO A 139 -25.43 32.88 -39.24
C PRO A 139 -26.20 33.16 -37.94
N SER A 140 -26.67 34.42 -37.91
CA SER A 140 -27.71 35.04 -37.11
C SER A 140 -28.87 34.13 -36.67
N GLY A 141 -29.32 34.28 -35.42
CA GLY A 141 -30.69 33.94 -35.02
C GLY A 141 -30.90 33.51 -33.56
N ASP A 142 -31.38 34.46 -32.76
CA ASP A 142 -32.39 34.38 -31.69
C ASP A 142 -32.21 33.50 -30.42
N VAL A 143 -31.85 34.19 -29.32
CA VAL A 143 -32.61 34.44 -28.07
C VAL A 143 -33.25 33.26 -27.28
N GLN A 144 -32.56 32.91 -26.20
CA GLN A 144 -32.97 32.66 -24.78
C GLN A 144 -34.43 32.98 -24.36
N LEU A 145 -35.16 32.20 -23.56
CA LEU A 145 -35.14 31.96 -22.09
C LEU A 145 -36.47 31.22 -21.75
N PHE A 146 -36.67 30.50 -20.64
CA PHE A 146 -36.36 30.79 -19.23
C PHE A 146 -35.90 29.56 -18.47
#